data_AF-A0A5N5CX72-F1
#
_entry.id   AF-A0A5N5CX72-F1
#
_cell.length_a   1.000
_cell.length_b   1.000
_cell.length_c   1.000
_cell.angle_alpha   90.00
_cell.angle_beta   90.00
_cell.angle_gamma   90.00
#
_symmetry.space_group_name_H-M   'P 1'
#
loop_
_entity.id
_entity.type
_entity.pdbx_description
1 polymer ?
#
loop_
_entity_poly.entity_id
_entity_poly.type
_entity_poly.pdbx_seq_one_letter_code
_entity_poly.pdbx_strand_id
1 'polypeptide(L)'
;MNTYKSLSNPSKKQPLLLNYREYNFWASKKLTSKRHNLGFAVVASSIALILFPVIKIIAAGLYETTVTTYERDIVVKLDASLPENWESTLTADDPSEMGSRFAEWTRIPMFNLGQRPGILENLVFSNISGIVDELDYEIIPGDTIELPVPAILVDVNCTALSNDMFDFKVAASSGFNGADMYYGIECNSPLCDGFLSNSYDAYGGYKFLGRVYSPTTAKFGIALSNFESSYESINNLTVVKDGDTIQPGDVDIALPATRGAICNRDMHLVEANVTFTQKTQRGLNDAVTVLPWSPSHFDRESLVFKRKLDDVDDRIGSLLPIWYSPDSQSFLNSNDSLWQTETTSLNFFELLATYAEYEAKNISSLLDTDGFNRAVTEMFTAYTVQLLTELRPAANGTARNANATIAMHRERISQDLVSTIVVEALLAAVLCCLAWIALRFPRSAILPKDPDSIAARFSLLAGSRLVQRLREDPSARQRDDGIWAEKSGLGWWPASESEGMWRWGIDIGNDMIKQDWKHSPAEVGVEEAVQSTSEEALDAVKIGNSGEAQTSSLLVTDSRATRRQV
;
A
#
# COMPACT_ATOMS: atom_id res chain seq x y z
N MET A 1 8.97 10.02 23.08
CA MET A 1 10.08 9.21 22.52
C MET A 1 10.86 8.57 23.65
N ASN A 2 10.43 7.38 24.07
CA ASN A 2 11.03 6.65 25.18
C ASN A 2 12.02 5.59 24.69
N THR A 3 13.20 5.68 25.29
CA THR A 3 14.35 4.78 25.30
C THR A 3 14.01 3.28 25.39
N TYR A 4 14.29 2.52 24.33
CA TYR A 4 14.52 1.08 24.41
C TYR A 4 15.91 0.82 25.01
N LYS A 5 15.94 0.57 26.31
CA LYS A 5 17.15 0.31 27.10
C LYS A 5 17.22 -1.19 27.41
N SER A 6 18.29 -1.83 26.92
CA SER A 6 18.96 -2.98 27.53
C SER A 6 18.14 -4.27 27.76
N LEU A 7 18.23 -5.18 26.79
CA LEU A 7 18.15 -6.63 27.02
C LEU A 7 19.42 -7.28 26.48
N SER A 8 20.55 -7.04 27.15
CA SER A 8 21.79 -7.79 26.93
C SER A 8 22.53 -8.01 28.26
N ASN A 9 21.91 -8.78 29.15
CA ASN A 9 22.64 -9.44 30.21
C ASN A 9 22.58 -10.95 29.96
N PRO A 10 23.68 -11.60 29.54
CA PRO A 10 23.76 -13.05 29.52
C PRO A 10 23.79 -13.52 30.99
N SER A 11 22.60 -13.79 31.52
CA SER A 11 22.43 -14.56 32.74
C SER A 11 23.16 -15.89 32.56
N LYS A 12 24.15 -16.16 33.42
CA LYS A 12 24.80 -17.47 33.57
C LYS A 12 23.76 -18.49 34.05
N LYS A 13 22.88 -18.94 33.15
CA LYS A 13 22.02 -20.09 33.39
C LYS A 13 22.88 -21.32 33.21
N GLN A 14 23.13 -22.02 34.31
CA GLN A 14 23.62 -23.39 34.27
C GLN A 14 22.73 -24.19 33.31
N PRO A 15 23.30 -24.96 32.37
CA PRO A 15 22.49 -25.83 31.53
C PRO A 15 21.75 -26.79 32.46
N LEU A 16 20.42 -26.83 32.33
CA LEU A 16 19.59 -27.89 32.91
C LEU A 16 20.09 -29.21 32.32
N LEU A 17 21.03 -29.85 33.01
CA LEU A 17 21.41 -31.22 32.76
C LEU A 17 20.20 -32.07 33.17
N LEU A 18 19.32 -32.32 32.20
CA LEU A 18 18.33 -33.38 32.28
C LEU A 18 19.10 -34.68 32.49
N ASN A 19 19.19 -35.12 33.75
CA ASN A 19 19.86 -36.33 34.17
C ASN A 19 19.00 -37.53 33.75
N TYR A 20 18.99 -37.86 32.45
CA TYR A 20 18.28 -39.00 31.84
C TYR A 20 18.94 -40.36 32.17
N ARG A 21 19.69 -40.42 33.27
CA ARG A 21 20.72 -41.45 33.49
C ARG A 21 20.16 -42.80 33.93
N GLU A 22 18.89 -42.93 34.31
CA GLU A 22 18.37 -44.13 34.99
C GLU A 22 17.13 -44.80 34.38
N TYR A 23 16.80 -44.57 33.11
CA TYR A 23 15.83 -45.44 32.43
C TYR A 23 16.51 -46.67 31.83
N ASN A 24 16.44 -47.77 32.58
CA ASN A 24 16.80 -49.12 32.17
C ASN A 24 15.85 -49.61 31.07
N PHE A 25 16.14 -49.28 29.81
CA PHE A 25 15.45 -49.80 28.64
C PHE A 25 15.87 -51.28 28.38
N TRP A 26 15.46 -52.16 29.29
CA TRP A 26 15.66 -53.61 29.19
C TRP A 26 14.63 -54.23 28.25
N ALA A 27 14.89 -54.22 26.93
CA ALA A 27 14.17 -55.10 26.00
C ALA A 27 14.82 -55.33 24.60
N SER A 28 16.02 -54.81 24.28
CA SER A 28 16.64 -55.06 22.96
C SER A 28 17.80 -56.07 23.03
N LYS A 29 17.50 -57.32 23.43
CA LYS A 29 18.46 -58.42 23.30
C LYS A 29 18.68 -58.76 21.82
N LYS A 30 19.96 -58.74 21.42
CA LYS A 30 20.56 -59.29 20.18
C LYS A 30 20.18 -58.62 18.85
N LEU A 31 20.80 -57.47 18.58
CA LEU A 31 21.09 -57.00 17.21
C LEU A 31 22.56 -56.56 17.11
N THR A 32 23.48 -57.47 17.43
CA THR A 32 24.93 -57.27 17.29
C THR A 32 25.41 -57.83 15.95
N SER A 33 25.03 -57.18 14.84
CA SER A 33 25.74 -57.34 13.57
C SER A 33 27.00 -56.46 13.61
N LYS A 34 28.14 -57.09 13.88
CA LYS A 34 29.46 -56.44 13.96
C LYS A 34 30.03 -56.22 12.56
N ARG A 35 29.82 -55.03 11.96
CA ARG A 35 30.81 -54.27 11.16
C ARG A 35 30.24 -53.11 10.33
N HIS A 36 28.93 -53.01 10.11
CA HIS A 36 28.34 -51.93 9.28
C HIS A 36 27.75 -50.74 10.05
N ASN A 37 27.72 -50.78 11.39
CA ASN A 37 26.91 -49.85 12.18
C ASN A 37 27.53 -48.45 12.38
N LEU A 38 28.84 -48.29 12.18
CA LEU A 38 29.50 -46.99 12.35
C LEU A 38 29.10 -45.99 11.24
N GLY A 39 28.84 -46.50 10.03
CA GLY A 39 28.46 -45.67 8.88
C GLY A 39 27.11 -44.98 9.08
N PHE A 40 26.12 -45.68 9.64
CA PHE A 40 24.77 -45.13 9.81
C PHE A 40 24.67 -43.99 10.83
N ALA A 41 25.47 -44.05 11.90
CA ALA A 41 25.56 -42.97 12.88
C ALA A 41 26.12 -41.68 12.26
N VAL A 42 27.19 -41.81 11.46
CA VAL A 42 27.78 -40.68 10.73
C VAL A 42 26.77 -40.12 9.72
N VAL A 43 26.08 -40.99 8.96
CA VAL A 43 25.04 -40.57 8.02
C VAL A 43 23.90 -39.82 8.72
N ALA A 44 23.39 -40.32 9.85
CA ALA A 44 22.35 -39.66 10.63
C ALA A 44 22.78 -38.27 11.14
N SER A 45 24.02 -38.14 11.62
CA SER A 45 24.59 -36.86 12.03
C SER A 45 24.74 -35.89 10.86
N SER A 46 25.19 -36.37 9.70
CA SER A 46 25.28 -35.56 8.48
C SER A 46 23.91 -35.08 8.00
N ILE A 47 22.90 -35.94 8.03
CA ILE A 47 21.51 -35.56 7.68
C ILE A 47 21.01 -34.48 8.65
N ALA A 48 21.18 -34.67 9.96
CA ALA A 48 20.75 -33.67 10.94
C ALA A 48 21.42 -32.30 10.71
N LEU A 49 22.72 -32.28 10.42
CA LEU A 49 23.46 -31.04 10.11
C LEU A 49 22.96 -30.33 8.84
N ILE A 50 22.47 -31.07 7.85
CA ILE A 50 21.86 -30.50 6.63
C ILE A 50 20.43 -30.00 6.91
N LEU A 51 19.67 -30.71 7.76
CA LEU A 51 18.29 -30.33 8.06
C LEU A 51 18.18 -29.03 8.86
N PHE A 52 19.11 -28.75 9.78
CA PHE A 52 19.07 -27.52 10.58
C PHE A 52 19.01 -26.21 9.78
N PRO A 53 19.88 -25.95 8.78
CA PRO A 53 19.77 -24.73 7.96
C PRO A 53 18.49 -24.73 7.11
N VAL A 54 18.03 -25.88 6.61
CA VAL A 54 16.77 -25.99 5.86
C VAL A 54 15.57 -25.59 6.73
N ILE A 55 15.51 -26.09 7.96
CA ILE A 55 14.46 -25.71 8.93
C ILE A 55 14.47 -24.20 9.17
N LYS A 56 15.64 -23.55 9.29
CA LYS A 56 15.72 -22.10 9.48
C LYS A 56 15.18 -21.32 8.28
N ILE A 57 15.48 -21.76 7.06
CA ILE A 57 14.99 -21.14 5.83
C ILE A 57 13.46 -21.24 5.77
N ILE A 58 12.91 -22.44 6.02
CA ILE A 58 11.46 -22.66 5.97
C ILE A 58 10.75 -21.92 7.12
N ALA A 59 11.34 -21.91 8.31
CA ALA A 59 10.81 -21.16 9.45
C ALA A 59 10.78 -19.64 9.20
N ALA A 60 11.65 -19.12 8.33
CA ALA A 60 11.59 -17.71 7.92
C ALA A 60 10.36 -17.40 7.04
N GLY A 61 9.79 -18.40 6.37
CA GLY A 61 8.53 -18.32 5.61
C GLY A 61 7.30 -18.79 6.39
N LEU A 62 7.42 -19.10 7.68
CA LEU A 62 6.32 -19.63 8.50
C LEU A 62 5.16 -18.63 8.68
N TYR A 63 5.51 -17.34 8.59
CA TYR A 63 4.62 -16.23 8.86
C TYR A 63 4.39 -15.47 7.56
N GLU A 64 3.12 -15.40 7.16
CA GLU A 64 2.68 -14.56 6.05
C GLU A 64 1.89 -13.38 6.61
N THR A 65 2.11 -12.19 6.06
CA THR A 65 1.31 -11.01 6.37
C THR A 65 0.06 -11.03 5.51
N THR A 66 -1.09 -11.32 6.13
CA THR A 66 -2.39 -11.22 5.47
C THR A 66 -3.08 -9.93 5.87
N VAL A 67 -3.53 -9.16 4.88
CA VAL A 67 -4.37 -7.99 5.15
C VAL A 67 -5.76 -8.51 5.49
N THR A 68 -6.19 -8.23 6.71
CA THR A 68 -7.53 -8.59 7.20
C THR A 68 -8.32 -7.31 7.40
N THR A 69 -9.56 -7.33 6.95
CA THR A 69 -10.48 -6.18 7.08
C THR A 69 -11.38 -6.40 8.30
N TYR A 70 -11.49 -5.39 9.14
CA TYR A 70 -12.40 -5.38 10.29
C TYR A 70 -13.37 -4.23 10.11
N GLU A 71 -14.65 -4.56 10.13
CA GLU A 71 -15.72 -3.56 10.06
C GLU A 71 -16.23 -3.26 11.46
N ARG A 72 -16.47 -1.98 11.73
CA ARG A 72 -17.07 -1.52 12.98
C ARG A 72 -17.95 -0.30 12.72
N ASP A 73 -19.08 -0.25 13.40
CA ASP A 73 -19.92 0.96 13.40
C ASP A 73 -19.30 2.04 14.28
N ILE A 74 -19.25 3.25 13.74
CA ILE A 74 -18.71 4.46 14.38
C ILE A 74 -19.66 5.64 14.17
N VAL A 75 -19.50 6.68 14.98
CA VAL A 75 -20.18 7.97 14.81
C VAL A 75 -19.18 9.00 14.30
N VAL A 76 -19.52 9.64 13.17
CA VAL A 76 -18.72 10.71 12.56
C VAL A 76 -19.43 12.06 12.63
N LYS A 77 -18.66 13.15 12.63
CA LYS A 77 -19.17 14.51 12.48
C LYS A 77 -19.21 14.86 11.00
N LEU A 78 -20.40 14.83 10.41
CA LEU A 78 -20.65 15.17 9.02
C LEU A 78 -20.99 16.66 8.90
N ASP A 79 -20.20 17.39 8.13
CA ASP A 79 -20.49 18.77 7.75
C ASP A 79 -21.36 18.79 6.49
N ALA A 80 -22.68 18.80 6.73
CA ALA A 80 -23.72 18.88 5.70
C ALA A 80 -24.24 20.31 5.48
N SER A 81 -23.47 21.32 5.89
CA SER A 81 -23.84 22.74 5.79
C SER A 81 -24.24 23.16 4.38
N LEU A 82 -23.44 22.79 3.37
CA LEU A 82 -23.71 23.13 1.97
C LEU A 82 -25.07 22.59 1.47
N PRO A 83 -25.36 21.27 1.50
CA PRO A 83 -26.64 20.76 1.03
C PRO A 83 -27.85 21.18 1.88
N GLU A 84 -27.69 21.38 3.19
CA GLU A 84 -28.79 21.73 4.08
C GLU A 84 -29.12 23.23 4.04
N ASN A 85 -28.10 24.09 4.01
CA ASN A 85 -28.22 25.53 4.14
C ASN A 85 -27.69 26.26 2.90
N TRP A 86 -27.89 25.68 1.72
CA TRP A 86 -27.36 26.19 0.47
C TRP A 86 -27.76 27.65 0.20
N GLU A 87 -28.96 28.07 0.62
CA GLU A 87 -29.45 29.45 0.49
C GLU A 87 -28.52 30.47 1.18
N SER A 88 -27.86 30.08 2.28
CA SER A 88 -26.92 30.97 2.97
C SER A 88 -25.67 31.27 2.15
N THR A 89 -25.26 30.35 1.28
CA THR A 89 -24.08 30.51 0.42
C THR A 89 -24.26 31.58 -0.65
N LEU A 90 -25.50 31.95 -0.97
CA LEU A 90 -25.85 32.97 -1.97
C LEU A 90 -25.40 34.39 -1.57
N THR A 91 -25.04 34.57 -0.29
CA THR A 91 -24.54 35.84 0.24
C THR A 91 -23.02 35.95 0.24
N ALA A 92 -22.30 34.89 -0.15
CA ALA A 92 -20.85 34.87 -0.20
C ALA A 92 -20.29 35.82 -1.28
N ASP A 93 -19.03 36.24 -1.09
CA ASP A 93 -18.27 36.91 -2.14
C ASP A 93 -18.19 36.01 -3.39
N ASP A 94 -18.17 36.64 -4.57
CA ASP A 94 -18.20 35.98 -5.87
C ASP A 94 -17.05 34.96 -6.05
N PRO A 95 -17.31 33.63 -6.03
CA PRO A 95 -16.30 32.61 -6.20
C PRO A 95 -16.11 32.18 -7.67
N SER A 96 -16.72 32.89 -8.62
CA SER A 96 -16.73 32.49 -10.04
C SER A 96 -15.33 32.37 -10.63
N GLU A 97 -14.45 33.31 -10.34
CA GLU A 97 -13.06 33.31 -10.81
C GLU A 97 -12.29 32.07 -10.31
N MET A 98 -12.48 31.70 -9.04
CA MET A 98 -11.80 30.54 -8.48
C MET A 98 -12.42 29.23 -9.02
N GLY A 99 -13.74 29.19 -9.17
CA GLY A 99 -14.46 28.09 -9.78
C GLY A 99 -14.03 27.84 -11.23
N SER A 100 -13.83 28.90 -12.03
CA SER A 100 -13.37 28.79 -13.43
C SER A 100 -11.94 28.28 -13.50
N ARG A 101 -11.03 28.86 -12.70
CA ARG A 101 -9.63 28.42 -12.63
C ARG A 101 -9.50 26.95 -12.23
N PHE A 102 -10.27 26.47 -11.23
CA PHE A 102 -10.22 25.05 -10.88
C PHE A 102 -10.84 24.15 -11.95
N ALA A 103 -11.90 24.60 -12.63
CA ALA A 103 -12.48 23.85 -13.75
C ALA A 103 -11.50 23.72 -14.92
N GLU A 104 -10.72 24.77 -15.19
CA GLU A 104 -9.60 24.76 -16.13
C GLU A 104 -8.49 23.81 -15.67
N TRP A 105 -7.91 24.04 -14.49
CA TRP A 105 -6.70 23.35 -14.06
C TRP A 105 -6.88 21.86 -13.86
N THR A 106 -8.08 21.41 -13.50
CA THR A 106 -8.38 19.97 -13.37
C THR A 106 -8.43 19.23 -14.71
N ARG A 107 -8.53 19.95 -15.83
CA ARG A 107 -8.54 19.39 -17.18
C ARG A 107 -7.20 19.48 -17.90
N ILE A 108 -6.31 20.35 -17.44
CA ILE A 108 -4.96 20.48 -18.02
C ILE A 108 -4.02 19.48 -17.35
N PRO A 109 -3.54 18.44 -18.06
CA PRO A 109 -2.73 17.38 -17.46
C PRO A 109 -1.41 17.88 -16.86
N MET A 110 -0.90 19.01 -17.34
CA MET A 110 0.37 19.58 -16.88
C MET A 110 0.34 20.05 -15.42
N PHE A 111 -0.83 20.42 -14.89
CA PHE A 111 -0.95 20.79 -13.48
C PHE A 111 -1.04 19.56 -12.57
N ASN A 112 -1.39 18.39 -13.12
CA ASN A 112 -1.53 17.14 -12.39
C ASN A 112 -2.38 17.31 -11.12
N LEU A 113 -3.43 18.14 -11.19
CA LEU A 113 -4.35 18.34 -10.09
C LEU A 113 -5.32 17.17 -10.04
N GLY A 114 -5.31 16.46 -8.93
CA GLY A 114 -6.36 15.49 -8.65
C GLY A 114 -7.71 16.18 -8.44
N GLN A 115 -8.77 15.37 -8.47
CA GLN A 115 -10.09 15.83 -8.08
C GLN A 115 -10.07 16.39 -6.65
N ARG A 116 -10.72 17.54 -6.46
CA ARG A 116 -10.75 18.22 -5.16
C ARG A 116 -11.56 17.43 -4.14
N PRO A 117 -11.19 17.50 -2.85
CA PRO A 117 -11.94 16.84 -1.79
C PRO A 117 -13.41 17.28 -1.77
N GLY A 118 -14.31 16.31 -1.70
CA GLY A 118 -15.75 16.54 -1.67
C GLY A 118 -16.42 16.55 -3.04
N ILE A 119 -15.69 16.26 -4.12
CA ILE A 119 -16.25 16.11 -5.47
C ILE A 119 -16.01 14.67 -5.92
N LEU A 120 -17.06 13.99 -6.43
CA LEU A 120 -16.94 12.82 -7.29
C LEU A 120 -17.87 13.02 -8.48
N GLU A 121 -17.36 12.89 -9.69
CA GLU A 121 -18.13 13.15 -10.92
C GLU A 121 -18.85 14.52 -10.87
N ASN A 122 -20.17 14.55 -11.07
CA ASN A 122 -21.03 15.72 -11.01
C ASN A 122 -21.71 15.92 -9.64
N LEU A 123 -21.19 15.29 -8.58
CA LEU A 123 -21.71 15.36 -7.22
C LEU A 123 -20.76 16.12 -6.29
N VAL A 124 -21.33 17.04 -5.51
CA VAL A 124 -20.62 17.76 -4.45
C VAL A 124 -21.10 17.24 -3.10
N PHE A 125 -20.27 16.43 -2.45
CA PHE A 125 -20.56 15.77 -1.19
C PHE A 125 -20.25 16.65 0.03
N SER A 126 -20.99 16.37 1.10
CA SER A 126 -20.66 16.82 2.46
C SER A 126 -19.35 16.20 2.95
N ASN A 127 -18.64 16.89 3.85
CA ASN A 127 -17.33 16.44 4.32
C ASN A 127 -17.39 15.83 5.72
N ILE A 128 -16.48 14.89 6.04
CA ILE A 128 -16.27 14.41 7.40
C ILE A 128 -15.33 15.40 8.11
N SER A 129 -15.89 16.15 9.06
CA SER A 129 -15.14 17.13 9.86
C SER A 129 -14.39 16.50 11.05
N GLY A 130 -14.78 15.30 11.45
CA GLY A 130 -14.13 14.56 12.53
C GLY A 130 -14.84 13.25 12.85
N ILE A 131 -14.25 12.47 13.76
CA ILE A 131 -14.81 11.23 14.29
C ILE A 131 -15.14 11.49 15.75
N VAL A 132 -16.36 11.15 16.17
CA VAL A 132 -16.86 11.44 17.53
C VAL A 132 -16.37 10.42 18.53
N ASP A 133 -16.32 9.15 18.11
CA ASP A 133 -15.98 8.06 19.01
C ASP A 133 -14.49 8.08 19.39
N GLU A 134 -14.21 7.94 20.69
CA GLU A 134 -12.87 7.59 21.16
C GLU A 134 -12.62 6.15 20.74
N LEU A 135 -11.89 5.99 19.64
CA LEU A 135 -11.45 4.69 19.18
C LEU A 135 -10.21 4.30 19.99
N ASP A 136 -10.23 3.13 20.62
CA ASP A 136 -9.07 2.55 21.31
C ASP A 136 -7.91 2.19 20.33
N TYR A 137 -8.08 2.50 19.05
CA TYR A 137 -7.13 2.20 17.98
C TYR A 137 -6.80 3.45 17.16
N GLU A 138 -5.56 3.49 16.71
CA GLU A 138 -5.10 4.49 15.75
C GLU A 138 -5.73 4.19 14.39
N ILE A 139 -6.35 5.22 13.80
CA ILE A 139 -6.81 5.22 12.42
C ILE A 139 -5.59 5.38 11.53
N ILE A 140 -5.41 4.47 10.57
CA ILE A 140 -4.23 4.44 9.71
C ILE A 140 -4.66 4.83 8.29
N PRO A 141 -3.84 5.60 7.54
CA PRO A 141 -4.07 5.82 6.13
C PRO A 141 -4.27 4.50 5.37
N GLY A 142 -5.39 4.37 4.68
CA GLY A 142 -5.83 3.14 4.05
C GLY A 142 -7.16 2.64 4.59
N ASP A 143 -7.49 2.94 5.85
CA ASP A 143 -8.82 2.69 6.40
C ASP A 143 -9.89 3.43 5.59
N THR A 144 -11.06 2.83 5.44
CA THR A 144 -12.18 3.41 4.69
C THR A 144 -13.40 3.61 5.57
N ILE A 145 -14.18 4.66 5.33
CA ILE A 145 -15.43 4.93 6.06
C ILE A 145 -16.58 4.93 5.05
N GLU A 146 -17.59 4.10 5.29
CA GLU A 146 -18.80 4.04 4.50
C GLU A 146 -19.97 4.65 5.27
N LEU A 147 -20.68 5.59 4.65
CA LEU A 147 -21.89 6.17 5.21
C LEU A 147 -22.78 6.80 4.13
N PRO A 148 -24.10 6.93 4.39
CA PRO A 148 -24.98 7.74 3.55
C PRO A 148 -24.68 9.23 3.75
N VAL A 149 -24.37 9.92 2.66
CA VAL A 149 -23.98 11.34 2.66
C VAL A 149 -24.88 12.16 1.74
N PRO A 150 -25.40 13.31 2.20
CA PRO A 150 -26.09 14.23 1.32
C PRO A 150 -25.09 14.95 0.41
N ALA A 151 -25.49 15.09 -0.85
CA ALA A 151 -24.72 15.73 -1.89
C ALA A 151 -25.62 16.60 -2.78
N ILE A 152 -25.01 17.55 -3.48
CA ILE A 152 -25.67 18.27 -4.57
C ILE A 152 -25.25 17.61 -5.88
N LEU A 153 -26.21 17.02 -6.57
CA LEU A 153 -26.07 16.53 -7.94
C LEU A 153 -26.27 17.71 -8.89
N VAL A 154 -25.28 17.95 -9.74
CA VAL A 154 -25.34 18.94 -10.81
C VAL A 154 -25.62 18.22 -12.12
N ASP A 155 -26.77 18.49 -12.72
CA ASP A 155 -27.13 17.99 -14.04
C ASP A 155 -27.26 19.17 -15.00
N VAL A 156 -26.44 19.19 -16.04
CA VAL A 156 -26.50 20.20 -17.10
C VAL A 156 -26.96 19.51 -18.35
N ASN A 157 -28.09 19.94 -18.89
CA ASN A 157 -28.63 19.41 -20.13
C ASN A 157 -28.68 20.52 -21.18
N CYS A 158 -27.93 20.35 -22.26
CA CYS A 158 -27.82 21.33 -23.34
C CYS A 158 -28.49 20.85 -24.63
N THR A 159 -29.30 21.72 -25.21
CA THR A 159 -29.86 21.58 -26.55
C THR A 159 -28.99 22.36 -27.52
N ALA A 160 -28.43 21.65 -28.51
CA ALA A 160 -27.58 22.26 -29.52
C ALA A 160 -28.39 23.16 -30.47
N LEU A 161 -27.78 24.26 -30.91
CA LEU A 161 -28.29 25.17 -31.93
C LEU A 161 -27.36 25.13 -33.13
N SER A 162 -27.91 24.69 -34.27
CA SER A 162 -27.21 24.61 -35.55
C SER A 162 -27.20 25.96 -36.28
N ASN A 163 -26.37 26.06 -37.31
CA ASN A 163 -26.15 27.30 -38.06
C ASN A 163 -27.43 27.93 -38.66
N ASP A 164 -28.34 27.09 -39.11
CA ASP A 164 -29.60 27.47 -39.76
C ASP A 164 -30.59 28.12 -38.79
N MET A 165 -30.34 28.03 -37.47
CA MET A 165 -31.13 28.68 -36.44
C MET A 165 -30.75 30.15 -36.18
N PHE A 166 -29.75 30.65 -36.91
CA PHE A 166 -29.23 32.00 -36.76
C PHE A 166 -29.32 32.77 -38.08
N ASP A 167 -29.87 33.97 -38.01
CA ASP A 167 -29.85 34.95 -39.07
C ASP A 167 -28.70 35.94 -38.82
N PHE A 168 -28.00 36.29 -39.90
CA PHE A 168 -26.90 37.25 -39.85
C PHE A 168 -27.37 38.58 -40.41
N LYS A 169 -27.13 39.66 -39.67
CA LYS A 169 -27.44 41.04 -40.08
C LYS A 169 -26.19 41.88 -40.07
N VAL A 170 -26.08 42.77 -41.05
CA VAL A 170 -24.98 43.74 -41.14
C VAL A 170 -25.57 45.13 -41.05
N ALA A 171 -25.20 45.88 -40.02
CA ALA A 171 -25.57 47.28 -39.89
C ALA A 171 -24.33 48.15 -40.08
N ALA A 172 -24.41 49.14 -40.97
CA ALA A 172 -23.35 50.12 -41.17
C ALA A 172 -23.71 51.39 -40.41
N SER A 173 -23.02 51.69 -39.30
CA SER A 173 -23.29 52.92 -38.55
C SER A 173 -22.76 54.13 -39.32
N SER A 174 -23.64 54.98 -39.83
CA SER A 174 -23.25 56.17 -40.60
C SER A 174 -22.77 57.35 -39.74
N GLY A 175 -22.54 57.16 -38.43
CA GLY A 175 -22.39 58.24 -37.45
C GLY A 175 -20.97 58.50 -36.92
N PHE A 176 -20.03 57.57 -37.09
CA PHE A 176 -18.65 57.73 -36.63
C PHE A 176 -17.71 58.01 -37.81
N ASN A 177 -16.65 58.78 -37.59
CA ASN A 177 -15.68 59.19 -38.64
C ASN A 177 -14.80 58.02 -39.16
N GLY A 178 -15.29 56.79 -39.07
CA GLY A 178 -14.77 55.54 -39.64
C GLY A 178 -15.97 54.61 -39.88
N ALA A 179 -15.96 53.87 -40.99
CA ALA A 179 -17.04 52.95 -41.34
C ALA A 179 -16.98 51.71 -40.44
N ASP A 180 -17.47 51.82 -39.21
CA ASP A 180 -17.60 50.67 -38.32
C ASP A 180 -18.82 49.85 -38.78
N MET A 181 -18.53 48.67 -39.30
CA MET A 181 -19.54 47.66 -39.59
C MET A 181 -19.86 46.89 -38.31
N TYR A 182 -21.15 46.80 -38.00
CA TYR A 182 -21.68 46.01 -36.90
C TYR A 182 -22.32 44.75 -37.47
N TYR A 183 -21.96 43.62 -36.88
CA TYR A 183 -22.60 42.34 -37.20
C TYR A 183 -23.57 41.99 -36.10
N GLY A 184 -24.85 41.93 -36.44
CA GLY A 184 -25.88 41.40 -35.58
C GLY A 184 -26.10 39.93 -35.90
N ILE A 185 -26.10 39.09 -34.88
CA ILE A 185 -26.58 37.70 -35.01
C ILE A 185 -27.90 37.63 -34.28
N GLU A 186 -28.94 37.28 -35.03
CA GLU A 186 -30.28 37.09 -34.52
C GLU A 186 -30.63 35.61 -34.52
N CYS A 187 -31.37 35.18 -33.51
CA CYS A 187 -31.95 33.85 -33.53
C CYS A 187 -33.25 33.87 -34.33
N ASN A 188 -33.41 32.95 -35.29
CA ASN A 188 -34.65 32.78 -36.04
C ASN A 188 -35.52 31.62 -35.53
N SER A 189 -35.02 30.87 -34.54
CA SER A 189 -35.65 29.69 -33.96
C SER A 189 -36.39 30.04 -32.65
N PRO A 190 -37.60 29.51 -32.42
CA PRO A 190 -38.30 29.71 -31.14
C PRO A 190 -37.53 29.14 -29.94
N LEU A 191 -36.53 28.27 -30.17
CA LEU A 191 -35.67 27.75 -29.12
C LEU A 191 -34.79 28.85 -28.51
N CYS A 192 -34.25 29.76 -29.32
CA CYS A 192 -33.34 30.82 -28.87
C CYS A 192 -33.93 32.24 -28.87
N ASP A 193 -35.21 32.41 -29.21
CA ASP A 193 -35.90 33.72 -29.26
C ASP A 193 -35.87 34.46 -27.91
N GLY A 194 -36.06 33.73 -26.79
CA GLY A 194 -35.93 34.30 -25.44
C GLY A 194 -34.49 34.45 -24.93
N PHE A 195 -33.51 33.99 -25.71
CA PHE A 195 -32.10 33.90 -25.31
C PHE A 195 -31.23 34.94 -26.03
N LEU A 196 -31.50 35.19 -27.31
CA LEU A 196 -30.80 36.18 -28.14
C LEU A 196 -31.78 37.27 -28.59
N SER A 197 -32.69 37.68 -27.71
CA SER A 197 -33.76 38.64 -28.02
C SER A 197 -33.25 40.02 -28.45
N ASN A 198 -31.96 40.30 -28.24
CA ASN A 198 -31.26 41.46 -28.76
C ASN A 198 -30.12 40.95 -29.64
N SER A 199 -30.03 41.45 -30.88
CA SER A 199 -28.82 41.35 -31.69
C SER A 199 -27.62 41.60 -30.77
N TYR A 200 -26.63 40.71 -30.80
CA TYR A 200 -25.33 41.12 -30.26
C TYR A 200 -24.50 41.63 -31.41
N ASP A 201 -24.21 42.92 -31.31
CA ASP A 201 -23.45 43.63 -32.30
C ASP A 201 -21.96 43.39 -32.00
N ALA A 202 -21.25 42.85 -32.98
CA ALA A 202 -19.81 42.80 -32.96
C ALA A 202 -19.23 43.88 -33.87
N TYR A 203 -18.22 44.57 -33.37
CA TYR A 203 -17.37 45.42 -34.19
C TYR A 203 -16.61 44.55 -35.19
N GLY A 204 -16.58 44.95 -36.45
CA GLY A 204 -15.78 44.25 -37.45
C GLY A 204 -14.30 44.22 -37.12
N GLY A 205 -13.67 43.07 -37.37
CA GLY A 205 -12.25 42.85 -37.10
C GLY A 205 -11.91 41.49 -36.49
N TYR A 206 -12.88 40.81 -35.86
CA TYR A 206 -12.66 39.55 -35.15
C TYR A 206 -12.86 38.31 -36.04
N LYS A 207 -12.02 37.28 -35.85
CA LYS A 207 -12.19 35.96 -36.49
C LYS A 207 -13.14 35.08 -35.72
N PHE A 208 -13.19 35.22 -34.39
CA PHE A 208 -14.10 34.47 -33.54
C PHE A 208 -14.89 35.45 -32.69
N LEU A 209 -16.21 35.23 -32.64
CA LEU A 209 -17.13 35.99 -31.83
C LEU A 209 -17.91 35.02 -30.94
N GLY A 210 -17.79 35.18 -29.63
CA GLY A 210 -18.56 34.41 -28.66
C GLY A 210 -19.53 35.28 -27.90
N ARG A 211 -20.66 34.74 -27.46
CA ARG A 211 -21.51 35.35 -26.43
C ARG A 211 -22.01 34.30 -25.44
N VAL A 212 -21.89 34.57 -24.15
CA VAL A 212 -22.61 33.83 -23.10
C VAL A 212 -23.73 34.72 -22.56
N TYR A 213 -24.92 34.16 -22.38
CA TYR A 213 -26.04 34.88 -21.78
C TYR A 213 -26.79 33.94 -20.82
N SER A 214 -27.53 34.53 -19.88
CA SER A 214 -28.20 33.82 -18.81
C SER A 214 -29.49 34.55 -18.48
N PRO A 215 -30.63 34.19 -19.12
CA PRO A 215 -31.91 34.83 -18.84
C PRO A 215 -32.42 34.54 -17.43
N THR A 216 -31.99 33.42 -16.83
CA THR A 216 -32.40 32.97 -15.50
C THR A 216 -31.25 32.19 -14.87
N THR A 217 -31.32 31.88 -13.58
CA THR A 217 -30.29 31.08 -12.90
C THR A 217 -30.16 29.64 -13.35
N ALA A 218 -31.25 29.03 -13.80
CA ALA A 218 -31.26 27.65 -14.27
C ALA A 218 -30.91 27.57 -15.76
N LYS A 219 -31.31 28.56 -16.56
CA LYS A 219 -31.11 28.54 -18.01
C LYS A 219 -30.05 29.53 -18.44
N PHE A 220 -29.07 29.03 -19.16
CA PHE A 220 -28.07 29.84 -19.83
C PHE A 220 -27.92 29.34 -21.26
N GLY A 221 -27.20 30.11 -22.05
CA GLY A 221 -26.85 29.70 -23.38
C GLY A 221 -25.59 30.39 -23.82
N ILE A 222 -25.14 29.92 -24.96
CA ILE A 222 -23.86 30.31 -25.48
C ILE A 222 -23.90 30.19 -26.99
N ALA A 223 -23.32 31.18 -27.66
CA ALA A 223 -23.14 31.18 -29.10
C ALA A 223 -21.67 31.45 -29.42
N LEU A 224 -21.17 30.77 -30.44
CA LEU A 224 -19.83 30.94 -31.00
C LEU A 224 -19.95 31.04 -32.51
N SER A 225 -19.43 32.11 -33.08
CA SER A 225 -19.47 32.42 -34.49
C SER A 225 -18.05 32.50 -35.04
N ASN A 226 -17.80 31.75 -36.11
CA ASN A 226 -16.53 31.73 -36.82
C ASN A 226 -16.62 32.57 -38.10
N PHE A 227 -15.87 33.66 -38.11
CA PHE A 227 -15.76 34.61 -39.22
C PHE A 227 -14.53 34.36 -40.10
N GLU A 228 -13.72 33.33 -39.84
CA GLU A 228 -12.48 33.08 -40.59
C GLU A 228 -12.71 32.97 -42.10
N SER A 229 -13.78 32.30 -42.53
CA SER A 229 -14.14 32.17 -43.95
C SER A 229 -14.73 33.45 -44.56
N SER A 230 -15.26 34.35 -43.73
CA SER A 230 -15.94 35.57 -44.17
C SER A 230 -15.08 36.83 -44.02
N TYR A 231 -13.98 36.75 -43.26
CA TYR A 231 -13.19 37.90 -42.81
C TYR A 231 -12.64 38.74 -43.97
N GLU A 232 -12.04 38.11 -44.99
CA GLU A 232 -11.49 38.81 -46.15
C GLU A 232 -12.57 39.40 -47.06
N SER A 233 -13.68 38.68 -47.23
CA SER A 233 -14.82 39.12 -48.05
C SER A 233 -15.55 40.30 -47.43
N ILE A 234 -15.71 40.27 -46.11
CA ILE A 234 -16.37 41.30 -45.32
C ILE A 234 -15.60 42.62 -45.42
N ASN A 235 -14.27 42.60 -45.28
CA ASN A 235 -13.46 43.82 -45.35
C ASN A 235 -13.47 44.50 -46.73
N ASN A 236 -13.89 43.78 -47.78
CA ASN A 236 -13.95 44.27 -49.15
C ASN A 236 -15.37 44.68 -49.60
N LEU A 237 -16.39 44.54 -48.75
CA LEU A 237 -17.76 44.93 -49.10
C LEU A 237 -17.86 46.45 -49.32
N THR A 238 -18.44 46.82 -50.46
CA THR A 238 -18.85 48.20 -50.70
C THR A 238 -20.08 48.53 -49.84
N VAL A 239 -20.08 49.75 -49.30
CA VAL A 239 -21.00 50.28 -48.27
C VAL A 239 -22.45 49.76 -48.44
N VAL A 240 -22.81 48.78 -47.61
CA VAL A 240 -24.19 48.36 -47.37
C VAL A 240 -24.90 49.52 -46.68
N LYS A 241 -26.14 49.84 -47.06
CA LYS A 241 -26.86 50.94 -46.41
C LYS A 241 -27.22 50.54 -44.98
N ASP A 242 -27.20 51.51 -44.09
CA ASP A 242 -27.59 51.30 -42.70
C ASP A 242 -28.99 50.67 -42.61
N GLY A 243 -29.11 49.57 -41.86
CA GLY A 243 -30.36 48.82 -41.66
C GLY A 243 -30.68 47.72 -42.68
N ASP A 244 -29.87 47.49 -43.72
CA ASP A 244 -30.12 46.38 -44.66
C ASP A 244 -29.81 45.01 -44.00
N THR A 245 -30.79 44.10 -44.01
CA THR A 245 -30.57 42.70 -43.59
C THR A 245 -30.04 41.91 -44.77
N ILE A 246 -28.84 41.32 -44.63
CA ILE A 246 -28.23 40.49 -45.68
C ILE A 246 -28.56 39.03 -45.39
N GLN A 247 -29.41 38.42 -46.20
CA GLN A 247 -29.71 36.99 -46.11
C GLN A 247 -28.68 36.14 -46.88
N PRO A 248 -28.52 34.84 -46.53
CA PRO A 248 -27.74 33.92 -47.33
C PRO A 248 -28.20 33.94 -48.80
N GLY A 249 -27.32 34.40 -49.70
CA GLY A 249 -27.60 34.54 -51.13
C GLY A 249 -27.77 35.98 -51.63
N ASP A 250 -27.93 36.96 -50.74
CA ASP A 250 -27.97 38.39 -51.12
C ASP A 250 -26.59 38.93 -51.52
N VAL A 251 -25.53 38.29 -51.00
CA VAL A 251 -24.13 38.56 -51.32
C VAL A 251 -23.39 37.25 -51.59
N ASP A 252 -22.43 37.28 -52.51
CA ASP A 252 -21.54 36.14 -52.81
C ASP A 252 -20.44 36.03 -51.75
N ILE A 253 -20.85 35.95 -50.48
CA ILE A 253 -19.97 35.91 -49.32
C ILE A 253 -20.40 34.73 -48.45
N ALA A 254 -19.42 33.92 -48.07
CA ALA A 254 -19.64 32.88 -47.07
C ALA A 254 -20.06 33.55 -45.76
N LEU A 255 -21.27 33.26 -45.28
CA LEU A 255 -21.70 33.73 -43.97
C LEU A 255 -20.89 33.03 -42.86
N PRO A 256 -20.67 33.71 -41.72
CA PRO A 256 -19.98 33.10 -40.60
C PRO A 256 -20.75 31.88 -40.09
N ALA A 257 -20.01 30.84 -39.75
CA ALA A 257 -20.60 29.65 -39.15
C ALA A 257 -20.87 29.90 -37.67
N THR A 258 -22.13 29.94 -37.26
CA THR A 258 -22.56 30.10 -35.87
C THR A 258 -23.01 28.76 -35.30
N ARG A 259 -22.57 28.47 -34.08
CA ARG A 259 -23.02 27.35 -33.25
C ARG A 259 -23.51 27.91 -31.94
N GLY A 260 -24.53 27.28 -31.36
CA GLY A 260 -24.95 27.63 -30.02
C GLY A 260 -25.38 26.42 -29.22
N ALA A 261 -25.61 26.66 -27.95
CA ALA A 261 -26.22 25.71 -27.04
C ALA A 261 -27.08 26.47 -26.04
N ILE A 262 -28.26 25.93 -25.74
CA ILE A 262 -29.11 26.39 -24.63
C ILE A 262 -29.13 25.28 -23.62
N CYS A 263 -28.73 25.61 -22.40
CA CYS A 263 -28.56 24.65 -21.34
C CYS A 263 -29.47 24.97 -20.19
N ASN A 264 -29.99 23.90 -19.59
CA ASN A 264 -30.65 23.95 -18.30
C ASN A 264 -29.73 23.28 -17.28
N ARG A 265 -29.42 24.00 -16.20
CA ARG A 265 -28.74 23.50 -15.02
C ARG A 265 -29.80 23.14 -13.99
N ASP A 266 -29.99 21.85 -13.79
CA ASP A 266 -30.80 21.31 -12.73
C ASP A 266 -29.88 20.85 -11.59
N MET A 267 -30.18 21.32 -10.38
CA MET A 267 -29.46 20.90 -9.18
C MET A 267 -30.40 20.13 -8.28
N HIS A 268 -29.96 18.97 -7.80
CA HIS A 268 -30.74 18.10 -6.94
C HIS A 268 -30.01 17.84 -5.64
N LEU A 269 -30.72 17.99 -4.53
CA LEU A 269 -30.27 17.42 -3.26
C LEU A 269 -30.51 15.92 -3.31
N VAL A 270 -29.43 15.16 -3.23
CA VAL A 270 -29.43 13.70 -3.24
C VAL A 270 -28.73 13.16 -2.01
N GLU A 271 -28.93 11.88 -1.72
CA GLU A 271 -28.19 11.13 -0.71
C GLU A 271 -27.66 9.86 -1.36
N ALA A 272 -26.41 9.50 -1.10
CA ALA A 272 -25.80 8.29 -1.62
C ALA A 272 -24.89 7.65 -0.56
N ASN A 273 -24.67 6.35 -0.64
CA ASN A 273 -23.67 5.65 0.13
C ASN A 273 -22.29 5.95 -0.46
N VAL A 274 -21.41 6.51 0.38
CA VAL A 274 -20.10 7.01 -0.04
C VAL A 274 -19.01 6.38 0.80
N THR A 275 -17.94 5.95 0.12
CA THR A 275 -16.71 5.48 0.73
C THR A 275 -15.69 6.61 0.79
N PHE A 276 -15.34 7.02 2.02
CA PHE A 276 -14.29 8.00 2.30
C PHE A 276 -12.97 7.29 2.53
N THR A 277 -11.90 7.87 2.01
CA THR A 277 -10.52 7.43 2.27
C THR A 277 -9.68 8.61 2.73
N GLN A 278 -8.62 8.28 3.47
CA GLN A 278 -7.64 9.26 3.93
C GLN A 278 -6.35 9.10 3.14
N LYS A 279 -6.04 10.10 2.30
CA LYS A 279 -4.80 10.12 1.53
C LYS A 279 -3.65 10.66 2.38
N THR A 280 -2.45 10.18 2.12
CA THR A 280 -1.21 10.75 2.65
C THR A 280 -0.48 11.52 1.58
N GLN A 281 0.08 12.67 1.95
CA GLN A 281 0.98 13.44 1.11
C GLN A 281 2.36 13.42 1.74
N ARG A 282 3.37 13.03 0.96
CA ARG A 282 4.77 13.13 1.39
C ARG A 282 5.31 14.49 0.95
N GLY A 283 5.62 15.36 1.91
CA GLY A 283 6.24 16.65 1.64
C GLY A 283 7.70 16.53 1.19
N LEU A 284 8.28 17.64 0.73
CA LEU A 284 9.69 17.74 0.31
C LEU A 284 10.69 17.31 1.41
N ASN A 285 10.29 17.39 2.68
CA ASN A 285 11.10 16.99 3.84
C ASN A 285 10.89 15.52 4.25
N ASP A 286 10.31 14.68 3.38
CA ASP A 286 9.83 13.32 3.67
C ASP A 286 8.76 13.22 4.78
N ALA A 287 8.33 14.36 5.35
CA ALA A 287 7.24 14.41 6.31
C ALA A 287 5.94 13.93 5.64
N VAL A 288 5.32 12.91 6.23
CA VAL A 288 4.03 12.39 5.78
C VAL A 288 2.93 13.18 6.48
N THR A 289 2.20 13.98 5.71
CA THR A 289 0.98 14.65 6.19
C THR A 289 -0.23 13.80 5.83
N VAL A 290 -1.04 13.52 6.84
CA VAL A 290 -2.32 12.84 6.65
C VAL A 290 -3.35 13.90 6.24
N LEU A 291 -3.94 13.75 5.06
CA LEU A 291 -4.94 14.68 4.56
C LEU A 291 -6.30 14.43 5.24
N PRO A 292 -7.24 15.39 5.20
CA PRO A 292 -8.61 15.16 5.64
C PRO A 292 -9.25 13.99 4.88
N TRP A 293 -10.27 13.38 5.49
CA TRP A 293 -11.12 12.40 4.81
C TRP A 293 -11.72 13.01 3.56
N SER A 294 -11.70 12.26 2.46
CA SER A 294 -12.27 12.69 1.19
C SER A 294 -13.08 11.56 0.58
N PRO A 295 -14.23 11.87 -0.06
CA PRO A 295 -14.97 10.86 -0.78
C PRO A 295 -14.09 10.31 -1.91
N SER A 296 -14.09 9.00 -2.07
CA SER A 296 -13.26 8.30 -3.06
C SER A 296 -14.06 7.42 -4.00
N HIS A 297 -15.21 6.94 -3.53
CA HIS A 297 -16.16 6.17 -4.31
C HIS A 297 -17.57 6.42 -3.77
N PHE A 298 -18.58 6.30 -4.63
CA PHE A 298 -19.98 6.27 -4.22
C PHE A 298 -20.73 5.22 -5.03
N ASP A 299 -21.72 4.58 -4.39
CA ASP A 299 -22.59 3.62 -5.05
C ASP A 299 -23.70 4.37 -5.81
N ARG A 300 -23.66 4.33 -7.14
CA ARG A 300 -24.68 4.97 -8.00
C ARG A 300 -26.07 4.38 -7.81
N GLU A 301 -26.19 3.10 -7.46
CA GLU A 301 -27.49 2.45 -7.23
C GLU A 301 -28.13 2.91 -5.91
N SER A 302 -27.33 3.39 -4.96
CA SER A 302 -27.79 3.95 -3.69
C SER A 302 -28.30 5.38 -3.77
N LEU A 303 -28.27 6.02 -4.95
CA LEU A 303 -28.61 7.43 -5.10
C LEU A 303 -30.11 7.68 -4.90
N VAL A 304 -30.45 8.39 -3.82
CA VAL A 304 -31.82 8.77 -3.46
C VAL A 304 -32.01 10.26 -3.68
N PHE A 305 -32.87 10.62 -4.65
CA PHE A 305 -33.28 12.00 -4.88
C PHE A 305 -34.19 12.49 -3.74
N LYS A 306 -33.79 13.56 -3.04
CA LYS A 306 -34.56 14.13 -1.93
C LYS A 306 -35.42 15.29 -2.41
N ARG A 307 -34.83 16.29 -3.06
CA ARG A 307 -35.54 17.44 -3.63
C ARG A 307 -34.76 18.09 -4.76
N LYS A 308 -35.47 18.76 -5.66
CA LYS A 308 -34.87 19.69 -6.62
C LYS A 308 -34.59 21.03 -5.92
N LEU A 309 -33.48 21.67 -6.25
CA LEU A 309 -33.11 23.00 -5.75
C LEU A 309 -33.63 24.03 -6.76
N ASP A 310 -34.93 24.32 -6.70
CA ASP A 310 -35.63 25.18 -7.68
C ASP A 310 -35.38 26.68 -7.46
N ASP A 311 -34.96 27.08 -6.25
CA ASP A 311 -34.88 28.48 -5.82
C ASP A 311 -33.44 29.01 -5.88
N VAL A 312 -32.81 28.84 -7.03
CA VAL A 312 -31.51 29.47 -7.31
C VAL A 312 -31.76 30.94 -7.51
N ASP A 313 -31.54 31.72 -6.45
CA ASP A 313 -31.48 33.19 -6.48
C ASP A 313 -30.67 33.63 -7.70
N ASP A 314 -31.20 34.63 -8.44
CA ASP A 314 -30.64 35.27 -9.63
C ASP A 314 -29.12 35.50 -9.55
N ARG A 315 -28.59 35.63 -8.32
CA ARG A 315 -27.17 35.67 -8.01
C ARG A 315 -26.36 34.50 -8.57
N ILE A 316 -26.72 33.22 -8.42
CA ILE A 316 -25.86 32.15 -9.02
C ILE A 316 -25.92 32.17 -10.55
N GLY A 317 -27.01 32.68 -11.12
CA GLY A 317 -27.09 32.96 -12.56
C GLY A 317 -26.10 34.04 -13.00
N SER A 318 -25.80 35.00 -12.11
CA SER A 318 -24.76 36.02 -12.33
C SER A 318 -23.34 35.50 -12.06
N LEU A 319 -23.17 34.46 -11.23
CA LEU A 319 -21.91 33.77 -11.00
C LEU A 319 -21.51 32.86 -12.17
N LEU A 320 -21.87 33.16 -13.40
CA LEU A 320 -21.24 32.54 -14.56
C LEU A 320 -19.90 33.25 -14.79
N PRO A 321 -18.88 32.59 -15.37
CA PRO A 321 -17.60 33.24 -15.68
C PRO A 321 -17.79 34.15 -16.91
N ILE A 322 -18.53 35.22 -16.67
CA ILE A 322 -19.02 36.23 -17.62
C ILE A 322 -18.63 37.64 -17.13
N TRP A 323 -18.19 37.78 -15.88
CA TRP A 323 -18.17 39.06 -15.17
C TRP A 323 -16.79 39.41 -14.61
N TYR A 324 -16.13 40.43 -15.16
CA TYR A 324 -15.16 41.26 -14.41
C TYR A 324 -14.89 42.66 -15.03
N SER A 325 -15.57 43.06 -16.11
CA SER A 325 -15.51 44.44 -16.62
C SER A 325 -16.84 44.87 -17.27
N PRO A 326 -17.40 46.05 -16.91
CA PRO A 326 -18.68 46.54 -17.45
C PRO A 326 -18.70 46.81 -18.96
N ASP A 327 -17.54 46.78 -19.65
CA ASP A 327 -17.45 47.25 -21.04
C ASP A 327 -17.14 46.16 -22.11
N SER A 328 -16.89 44.87 -21.81
CA SER A 328 -16.49 43.94 -22.91
C SER A 328 -16.51 42.40 -22.76
N GLN A 329 -16.89 41.77 -21.64
CA GLN A 329 -16.36 40.41 -21.36
C GLN A 329 -17.33 39.23 -21.31
N SER A 330 -18.60 39.41 -21.69
CA SER A 330 -19.44 38.28 -22.15
C SER A 330 -19.09 37.85 -23.57
N PHE A 331 -18.12 38.52 -24.19
CA PHE A 331 -17.74 38.37 -25.58
C PHE A 331 -16.35 37.75 -25.72
N LEU A 332 -16.24 36.75 -26.59
CA LEU A 332 -14.95 36.39 -27.16
C LEU A 332 -14.76 37.27 -28.39
N ASN A 333 -13.80 38.18 -28.36
CA ASN A 333 -13.46 39.06 -29.47
C ASN A 333 -11.98 38.86 -29.80
N SER A 334 -11.67 37.95 -30.73
CA SER A 334 -10.27 37.61 -31.05
C SER A 334 -9.97 37.59 -32.54
N ASN A 335 -8.85 38.22 -32.93
CA ASN A 335 -8.36 38.30 -34.31
C ASN A 335 -7.39 37.18 -34.66
N ASP A 336 -6.68 36.64 -33.67
CA ASP A 336 -5.55 35.74 -33.92
C ASP A 336 -5.91 34.28 -33.63
N SER A 337 -6.73 34.03 -32.63
CA SER A 337 -6.93 32.68 -32.10
C SER A 337 -8.20 32.54 -31.26
N LEU A 338 -8.80 31.36 -31.22
CA LEU A 338 -9.83 30.99 -30.23
C LEU A 338 -9.34 31.12 -28.77
N TRP A 339 -8.03 31.30 -28.57
CA TRP A 339 -7.34 31.44 -27.30
C TRP A 339 -6.98 32.90 -27.01
N GLN A 340 -7.27 33.41 -25.82
CA GLN A 340 -6.56 34.58 -25.31
C GLN A 340 -5.19 34.13 -24.79
N THR A 341 -4.18 34.99 -24.93
CA THR A 341 -2.79 34.69 -24.51
C THR A 341 -2.58 34.73 -23.00
N GLU A 342 -3.62 35.03 -22.23
CA GLU A 342 -3.53 35.18 -20.79
C GLU A 342 -3.81 33.85 -20.07
N THR A 343 -2.96 33.55 -19.09
CA THR A 343 -2.84 32.24 -18.42
C THR A 343 -3.94 31.98 -17.37
N THR A 344 -5.08 32.64 -17.49
CA THR A 344 -6.18 32.54 -16.53
C THR A 344 -7.50 32.48 -17.27
N SER A 345 -8.25 31.38 -17.14
CA SER A 345 -9.61 31.26 -17.66
C SER A 345 -10.58 32.20 -16.95
N LEU A 346 -10.60 33.47 -17.35
CA LEU A 346 -11.52 34.49 -16.83
C LEU A 346 -12.84 34.51 -17.60
N ASN A 347 -12.87 33.92 -18.80
CA ASN A 347 -14.10 33.76 -19.57
C ASN A 347 -14.42 32.28 -19.87
N PHE A 348 -15.69 32.00 -20.12
CA PHE A 348 -16.14 30.64 -20.42
C PHE A 348 -15.59 30.07 -21.74
N PHE A 349 -15.22 30.91 -22.71
CA PHE A 349 -14.68 30.43 -23.99
C PHE A 349 -13.28 29.86 -23.84
N GLU A 350 -12.47 30.38 -22.91
CA GLU A 350 -11.18 29.79 -22.52
C GLU A 350 -11.37 28.41 -21.90
N LEU A 351 -12.39 28.23 -21.07
CA LEU A 351 -12.75 26.91 -20.53
C LEU A 351 -13.10 25.92 -21.65
N LEU A 352 -13.96 26.33 -22.60
CA LEU A 352 -14.31 25.50 -23.76
C LEU A 352 -13.09 25.11 -24.58
N ALA A 353 -12.21 26.07 -24.80
CA ALA A 353 -10.99 25.83 -25.54
C ALA A 353 -10.11 24.83 -24.78
N THR A 354 -9.91 24.99 -23.47
CA THR A 354 -9.17 24.03 -22.62
C THR A 354 -9.75 22.62 -22.72
N TYR A 355 -11.08 22.47 -22.67
CA TYR A 355 -11.73 21.17 -22.89
C TYR A 355 -11.40 20.61 -24.29
N ALA A 356 -11.52 21.43 -25.32
CA ALA A 356 -11.32 21.00 -26.70
C ALA A 356 -9.86 20.56 -26.96
N GLU A 357 -8.89 21.24 -26.36
CA GLU A 357 -7.46 20.93 -26.48
C GLU A 357 -7.05 19.69 -25.69
N TYR A 358 -7.38 19.63 -24.40
CA TYR A 358 -6.82 18.61 -23.50
C TYR A 358 -7.69 17.36 -23.38
N GLU A 359 -9.01 17.53 -23.35
CA GLU A 359 -9.97 16.43 -23.17
C GLU A 359 -10.40 15.86 -24.52
N ALA A 360 -10.96 16.70 -25.40
CA ALA A 360 -11.43 16.28 -26.72
C ALA A 360 -10.29 16.05 -27.72
N LYS A 361 -9.11 16.65 -27.50
CA LYS A 361 -7.93 16.61 -28.38
C LYS A 361 -8.24 17.02 -29.83
N ASN A 362 -9.24 17.88 -30.00
CA ASN A 362 -9.71 18.36 -31.29
C ASN A 362 -10.40 19.71 -31.11
N ILE A 363 -9.65 20.79 -31.31
CA ILE A 363 -10.16 22.16 -31.17
C ILE A 363 -11.28 22.44 -32.20
N SER A 364 -11.17 21.89 -33.41
CA SER A 364 -12.18 22.05 -34.46
C SER A 364 -13.54 21.45 -34.08
N SER A 365 -13.61 20.61 -33.04
CA SER A 365 -14.89 20.12 -32.51
C SER A 365 -15.77 21.23 -31.94
N LEU A 366 -15.21 22.37 -31.51
CA LEU A 366 -16.00 23.53 -31.09
C LEU A 366 -16.73 24.22 -32.25
N LEU A 367 -16.34 23.95 -33.49
CA LEU A 367 -17.01 24.45 -34.69
C LEU A 367 -18.06 23.45 -35.23
N ASP A 368 -18.09 22.24 -34.67
CA ASP A 368 -19.13 21.25 -34.91
C ASP A 368 -20.26 21.41 -33.88
N THR A 369 -21.51 21.21 -34.31
CA THR A 369 -22.69 21.41 -33.45
C THR A 369 -22.68 20.45 -32.25
N ASP A 370 -22.35 19.18 -32.47
CA ASP A 370 -22.36 18.16 -31.41
C ASP A 370 -21.14 18.30 -30.50
N GLY A 371 -19.96 18.57 -31.10
CA GLY A 371 -18.74 18.83 -30.36
C GLY A 371 -18.85 20.05 -29.44
N PHE A 372 -19.41 21.15 -29.95
CA PHE A 372 -19.68 22.36 -29.18
C PHE A 372 -20.66 22.10 -28.03
N ASN A 373 -21.81 21.48 -28.30
CA ASN A 373 -22.83 21.19 -27.28
C ASN A 373 -22.28 20.30 -26.15
N ARG A 374 -21.48 19.29 -26.50
CA ARG A 374 -20.81 18.42 -25.53
C ARG A 374 -19.80 19.21 -24.68
N ALA A 375 -18.95 20.01 -25.31
CA ALA A 375 -17.96 20.82 -24.59
C ALA A 375 -18.63 21.79 -23.60
N VAL A 376 -19.72 22.44 -24.01
CA VAL A 376 -20.53 23.32 -23.17
C VAL A 376 -21.12 22.56 -21.99
N THR A 377 -21.76 21.42 -22.24
CA THR A 377 -22.37 20.57 -21.20
C THR A 377 -21.34 20.18 -20.14
N GLU A 378 -20.20 19.65 -20.58
CA GLU A 378 -19.14 19.16 -19.72
C GLU A 378 -18.46 20.30 -18.95
N MET A 379 -18.15 21.42 -19.62
CA MET A 379 -17.49 22.57 -18.96
C MET A 379 -18.41 23.24 -17.94
N PHE A 380 -19.70 23.42 -18.24
CA PHE A 380 -20.62 24.01 -17.26
C PHE A 380 -20.88 23.10 -16.07
N THR A 381 -20.92 21.79 -16.29
CA THR A 381 -21.02 20.82 -15.18
C THR A 381 -19.80 20.93 -14.27
N ALA A 382 -18.59 20.86 -14.84
CA ALA A 382 -17.36 20.98 -14.07
C ALA A 382 -17.23 22.34 -13.36
N TYR A 383 -17.53 23.43 -14.07
CA TYR A 383 -17.54 24.78 -13.50
C TYR A 383 -18.49 24.88 -12.30
N THR A 384 -19.73 24.44 -12.45
CA THR A 384 -20.73 24.51 -11.38
C THR A 384 -20.31 23.69 -10.16
N VAL A 385 -19.77 22.50 -10.39
CA VAL A 385 -19.27 21.62 -9.32
C VAL A 385 -18.09 22.26 -8.56
N GLN A 386 -17.18 22.95 -9.25
CA GLN A 386 -16.08 23.69 -8.63
C GLN A 386 -16.59 24.92 -7.88
N LEU A 387 -17.52 25.67 -8.47
CA LEU A 387 -18.16 26.82 -7.84
C LEU A 387 -18.85 26.43 -6.52
N LEU A 388 -19.64 25.35 -6.52
CA LEU A 388 -20.28 24.83 -5.30
C LEU A 388 -19.27 24.40 -4.24
N THR A 389 -18.10 23.89 -4.67
CA THR A 389 -17.01 23.53 -3.75
C THR A 389 -16.38 24.78 -3.12
N GLU A 390 -16.22 25.86 -3.87
CA GLU A 390 -15.75 27.16 -3.36
C GLU A 390 -16.77 27.82 -2.42
N LEU A 391 -18.07 27.61 -2.65
CA LEU A 391 -19.14 28.13 -1.79
C LEU A 391 -19.29 27.37 -0.46
N ARG A 392 -18.71 26.17 -0.34
CA ARG A 392 -18.85 25.31 0.85
C ARG A 392 -18.48 26.04 2.16
N PRO A 393 -17.36 26.78 2.28
CA PRO A 393 -17.00 27.46 3.52
C PRO A 393 -17.96 28.59 3.92
N ALA A 394 -18.72 29.13 2.97
CA ALA A 394 -19.73 30.15 3.23
C ALA A 394 -21.06 29.57 3.72
N ALA A 395 -21.26 28.24 3.61
CA ALA A 395 -22.46 27.59 4.09
C ALA A 395 -22.47 27.61 5.62
N ASN A 396 -23.46 28.30 6.20
CA ASN A 396 -23.59 28.33 7.65
C ASN A 396 -24.27 27.03 8.11
N GLY A 397 -23.59 26.21 8.90
CA GLY A 397 -24.17 24.99 9.44
C GLY A 397 -23.33 24.39 10.56
N THR A 398 -23.97 23.64 11.45
CA THR A 398 -23.28 22.87 12.48
C THR A 398 -23.09 21.45 11.98
N ALA A 399 -21.86 20.93 12.07
CA ALA A 399 -21.61 19.52 11.81
C ALA A 399 -22.52 18.65 12.69
N ARG A 400 -23.17 17.66 12.06
CA ARG A 400 -24.10 16.75 12.73
C ARG A 400 -23.48 15.37 12.89
N ASN A 401 -23.87 14.65 13.93
CA ASN A 401 -23.43 13.27 14.12
C ASN A 401 -24.15 12.36 13.12
N ALA A 402 -23.41 11.50 12.43
CA ALA A 402 -23.92 10.50 11.50
C ALA A 402 -23.33 9.13 11.83
N ASN A 403 -24.16 8.09 11.74
CA ASN A 403 -23.70 6.71 11.88
C ASN A 403 -22.99 6.29 10.59
N ALA A 404 -21.83 5.66 10.74
CA ALA A 404 -20.99 5.20 9.66
C ALA A 404 -20.40 3.82 10.01
N THR A 405 -19.90 3.11 9.02
CA THR A 405 -19.15 1.87 9.21
C THR A 405 -17.72 2.10 8.73
N ILE A 406 -16.73 1.90 9.59
CA ILE A 406 -15.32 1.99 9.23
C ILE A 406 -14.79 0.58 8.93
N ALA A 407 -14.20 0.40 7.76
CA ALA A 407 -13.45 -0.79 7.41
C ALA A 407 -11.95 -0.51 7.63
N MET A 408 -11.39 -1.17 8.64
CA MET A 408 -9.98 -1.06 8.97
C MET A 408 -9.19 -2.16 8.28
N HIS A 409 -8.12 -1.80 7.58
CA HIS A 409 -7.20 -2.78 7.02
C HIS A 409 -6.00 -2.91 7.95
N ARG A 410 -5.81 -4.11 8.55
CA ARG A 410 -4.60 -4.39 9.33
C ARG A 410 -3.90 -5.62 8.77
N GLU A 411 -2.60 -5.50 8.68
CA GLU A 411 -1.71 -6.63 8.45
C GLU A 411 -1.72 -7.49 9.72
N ARG A 412 -2.28 -8.70 9.61
CA ARG A 412 -2.11 -9.73 10.62
C ARG A 412 -1.06 -10.71 10.14
N ILE A 413 -0.20 -11.08 11.07
CA ILE A 413 0.70 -12.20 10.86
C ILE A 413 -0.14 -13.47 11.02
N SER A 414 -0.44 -14.12 9.90
CA SER A 414 -1.06 -15.45 9.90
C SER A 414 0.02 -16.51 9.71
N GLN A 415 -0.03 -17.54 10.54
CA GLN A 415 0.86 -18.69 10.40
C GLN A 415 0.37 -19.56 9.24
N ASP A 416 1.24 -19.82 8.26
CA ASP A 416 0.90 -20.72 7.16
C ASP A 416 0.89 -22.18 7.65
N LEU A 417 -0.25 -22.84 7.44
CA LEU A 417 -0.46 -24.22 7.84
C LEU A 417 0.54 -25.15 7.13
N VAL A 418 0.82 -24.92 5.84
CA VAL A 418 1.69 -25.79 5.04
C VAL A 418 3.13 -25.69 5.56
N SER A 419 3.64 -24.48 5.70
CA SER A 419 4.97 -24.23 6.26
C SER A 419 5.11 -24.80 7.68
N THR A 420 4.06 -24.73 8.49
CA THR A 420 4.05 -25.32 9.84
C THR A 420 4.20 -26.83 9.81
N ILE A 421 3.42 -27.53 8.97
CA ILE A 421 3.49 -28.99 8.82
C ILE A 421 4.88 -29.41 8.33
N VAL A 422 5.46 -28.65 7.38
CA VAL A 422 6.80 -28.94 6.88
C VAL A 422 7.86 -28.78 7.97
N VAL A 423 7.81 -27.70 8.76
CA VAL A 423 8.74 -27.48 9.88
C VAL A 423 8.58 -28.58 10.93
N GLU A 424 7.35 -28.97 11.26
CA GLU A 424 7.07 -30.06 12.21
C GLU A 424 7.63 -31.41 11.72
N ALA A 425 7.43 -31.76 10.45
CA ALA A 425 7.96 -32.98 9.85
C ALA A 425 9.50 -33.00 9.85
N LEU A 426 10.14 -31.88 9.55
CA LEU A 426 11.60 -31.77 9.57
C LEU A 426 12.16 -31.84 11.00
N LEU A 427 11.48 -31.23 11.97
CA LEU A 427 11.85 -31.35 13.39
C LEU A 427 11.68 -32.78 13.90
N ALA A 428 10.60 -33.47 13.51
CA ALA A 428 10.40 -34.88 13.82
C ALA A 428 11.49 -35.77 13.20
N ALA A 429 11.92 -35.47 11.96
CA ALA A 429 13.03 -36.18 11.31
C ALA A 429 14.36 -35.98 12.08
N VAL A 430 14.69 -34.74 12.47
CA VAL A 430 15.87 -34.45 13.30
C VAL A 430 15.78 -35.16 14.64
N LEU A 431 14.61 -35.16 15.29
CA LEU A 431 14.39 -35.87 16.55
C LEU A 431 14.63 -37.37 16.41
N CYS A 432 14.13 -37.99 15.32
CA CYS A 432 14.39 -39.39 14.99
C CYS A 432 15.89 -39.66 14.76
N CYS A 433 16.60 -38.79 14.03
CA CYS A 433 18.05 -38.90 13.85
C CYS A 433 18.80 -38.82 15.19
N LEU A 434 18.45 -37.87 16.06
CA LEU A 434 19.08 -37.69 17.36
C LEU A 434 18.78 -38.86 18.31
N ALA A 435 17.53 -39.33 18.36
CA ALA A 435 17.14 -40.51 19.13
C ALA A 435 17.90 -41.75 18.65
N TRP A 436 18.05 -41.92 17.34
CA TRP A 436 18.82 -43.02 16.75
C TRP A 436 20.30 -42.95 17.17
N ILE A 437 20.92 -41.77 17.06
CA ILE A 437 22.28 -41.51 17.53
C ILE A 437 22.39 -41.88 19.01
N ALA A 438 21.48 -41.39 19.86
CA ALA A 438 21.51 -41.65 21.30
C ALA A 438 21.34 -43.14 21.66
N LEU A 439 20.51 -43.88 20.94
CA LEU A 439 20.29 -45.32 21.17
C LEU A 439 21.44 -46.19 20.67
N ARG A 440 22.14 -45.76 19.61
CA ARG A 440 23.19 -46.56 18.97
C ARG A 440 24.60 -46.23 19.45
N PHE A 441 24.87 -45.01 19.88
CA PHE A 441 26.16 -44.67 20.46
C PHE A 441 26.26 -45.26 21.86
N PRO A 442 27.15 -46.25 22.09
CA PRO A 442 27.36 -46.79 23.42
C PRO A 442 27.89 -45.68 24.33
N ARG A 443 27.30 -45.53 25.52
CA ARG A 443 27.68 -44.54 26.53
C ARG A 443 29.16 -44.63 26.97
N SER A 444 29.87 -45.68 26.61
CA SER A 444 31.30 -45.87 26.85
C SER A 444 32.20 -45.09 25.87
N ALA A 445 31.65 -44.51 24.81
CA ALA A 445 32.38 -43.68 23.84
C ALA A 445 32.26 -42.18 24.12
N ILE A 446 31.95 -41.80 25.37
CA ILE A 446 31.93 -40.39 25.79
C ILE A 446 33.38 -39.95 25.97
N LEU A 447 33.82 -38.95 25.20
CA LEU A 447 35.15 -38.37 25.37
C LEU A 447 35.30 -37.83 26.80
N PRO A 448 36.48 -38.00 27.43
CA PRO A 448 36.74 -37.48 28.77
C PRO A 448 36.70 -35.95 28.87
N LYS A 449 36.72 -35.26 27.72
CA LYS A 449 36.69 -33.80 27.62
C LYS A 449 35.78 -33.37 26.49
N ASP A 450 35.12 -32.23 26.68
CA ASP A 450 34.25 -31.65 25.68
C ASP A 450 35.06 -31.32 24.41
N PRO A 451 34.74 -31.93 23.26
CA PRO A 451 35.50 -31.73 22.03
C PRO A 451 35.39 -30.30 21.48
N ASP A 452 34.51 -29.46 22.02
CA ASP A 452 34.34 -28.06 21.60
C ASP A 452 35.39 -27.12 22.18
N SER A 453 36.10 -27.53 23.23
CA SER A 453 37.23 -26.77 23.74
C SER A 453 38.46 -26.97 22.86
N ILE A 454 39.05 -25.87 22.38
CA ILE A 454 40.34 -25.88 21.66
C ILE A 454 41.40 -26.63 22.47
N ALA A 455 41.46 -26.39 23.79
CA ALA A 455 42.39 -27.07 24.69
C ALA A 455 42.11 -28.58 24.80
N ALA A 456 40.84 -28.99 24.77
CA ALA A 456 40.49 -30.41 24.78
C ALA A 456 40.98 -31.10 23.49
N ARG A 457 40.72 -30.50 22.31
CA ARG A 457 41.21 -31.00 21.01
C ARG A 457 42.73 -31.15 21.00
N PHE A 458 43.46 -30.14 21.47
CA PHE A 458 44.92 -30.23 21.58
C PHE A 458 45.37 -31.26 22.60
N SER A 459 44.64 -31.44 23.70
CA SER A 459 44.99 -32.46 24.69
C SER A 459 44.85 -33.89 24.16
N LEU A 460 44.01 -34.12 23.14
CA LEU A 460 43.92 -35.43 22.46
C LEU A 460 45.13 -35.71 21.57
N LEU A 461 45.76 -34.66 21.04
CA LEU A 461 46.93 -34.74 20.17
C LEU A 461 48.25 -34.57 20.93
N ALA A 462 48.20 -34.11 22.18
CA ALA A 462 49.37 -33.88 23.01
C ALA A 462 50.13 -35.19 23.24
N GLY A 463 51.46 -35.13 23.02
CA GLY A 463 52.34 -36.30 23.15
C GLY A 463 52.14 -37.36 22.06
N SER A 464 51.46 -37.05 20.95
CA SER A 464 51.30 -37.99 19.83
C SER A 464 52.53 -38.11 18.95
N ARG A 465 52.79 -39.32 18.46
CA ARG A 465 53.79 -39.59 17.43
C ARG A 465 53.47 -38.80 16.17
N LEU A 466 52.19 -38.61 15.84
CA LEU A 466 51.74 -37.73 14.77
C LEU A 466 52.30 -36.30 14.92
N VAL A 467 52.10 -35.67 16.08
CA VAL A 467 52.59 -34.31 16.33
C VAL A 467 54.13 -34.27 16.40
N GLN A 468 54.74 -35.31 16.98
CA GLN A 468 56.19 -35.42 17.06
C GLN A 468 56.84 -35.52 15.68
N ARG A 469 56.33 -36.40 14.80
CA ARG A 469 56.82 -36.54 13.42
C ARG A 469 56.58 -35.29 12.58
N LEU A 470 55.41 -34.65 12.70
CA LEU A 470 55.13 -33.36 12.04
C LEU A 470 56.06 -32.22 12.50
N ARG A 471 56.71 -32.38 13.66
CA ARG A 471 57.68 -31.43 14.22
C ARG A 471 59.10 -31.76 13.80
N GLU A 472 59.49 -33.03 13.80
CA GLU A 472 60.82 -33.51 13.46
C GLU A 472 61.09 -33.50 11.95
N ASP A 473 60.04 -33.74 11.16
CA ASP A 473 60.10 -33.74 9.70
C ASP A 473 59.18 -32.64 9.15
N PRO A 474 59.73 -31.49 8.70
CA PRO A 474 58.94 -30.46 8.06
C PRO A 474 58.43 -30.86 6.66
N SER A 475 59.12 -31.79 5.99
CA SER A 475 58.75 -32.34 4.68
C SER A 475 57.47 -33.17 4.77
N ALA A 476 57.27 -33.88 5.88
CA ALA A 476 56.05 -34.63 6.25
C ALA A 476 54.73 -33.85 6.22
N ARG A 477 54.78 -32.53 5.97
CA ARG A 477 53.61 -31.70 5.68
C ARG A 477 53.12 -31.84 4.24
N GLN A 478 53.96 -32.31 3.31
CA GLN A 478 53.56 -32.59 1.93
C GLN A 478 52.79 -33.92 1.85
N ARG A 479 51.78 -33.94 0.98
CA ARG A 479 50.73 -34.98 0.92
C ARG A 479 51.26 -36.37 0.54
N ASP A 480 52.52 -36.47 0.09
CA ASP A 480 53.14 -37.68 -0.44
C ASP A 480 53.88 -38.51 0.63
N ASP A 481 54.00 -38.01 1.86
CA ASP A 481 54.65 -38.76 2.93
C ASP A 481 53.70 -39.77 3.59
N GLY A 482 54.17 -41.02 3.71
CA GLY A 482 53.40 -42.19 4.17
C GLY A 482 52.80 -42.11 5.58
N ILE A 483 52.95 -40.99 6.28
CA ILE A 483 52.36 -40.68 7.59
C ILE A 483 50.83 -40.81 7.55
N TRP A 484 50.20 -40.33 6.48
CA TRP A 484 48.74 -40.42 6.32
C TRP A 484 48.26 -41.80 5.86
N ALA A 485 49.18 -42.67 5.41
CA ALA A 485 48.88 -44.06 5.09
C ALA A 485 48.83 -44.95 6.34
N GLU A 486 49.38 -44.49 7.47
CA GLU A 486 49.29 -45.19 8.74
C GLU A 486 47.88 -45.10 9.32
N LYS A 487 47.45 -46.15 10.04
CA LYS A 487 46.14 -46.18 10.68
C LYS A 487 46.10 -45.10 11.76
N SER A 488 45.22 -44.12 11.58
CA SER A 488 44.88 -43.16 12.62
C SER A 488 43.70 -43.66 13.44
N GLY A 489 43.68 -43.33 14.72
CA GLY A 489 42.56 -43.69 15.58
C GLY A 489 42.56 -43.01 16.93
N LEU A 490 41.39 -43.01 17.56
CA LEU A 490 41.17 -42.54 18.92
C LEU A 490 41.17 -43.76 19.85
N GLY A 491 42.07 -43.78 20.83
CA GLY A 491 42.23 -44.91 21.74
C GLY A 491 43.39 -44.74 22.71
N TRP A 492 43.78 -45.82 23.36
CA TRP A 492 44.99 -45.88 24.17
C TRP A 492 46.21 -46.15 23.29
N TRP A 493 47.25 -45.35 23.51
CA TRP A 493 48.51 -45.38 22.79
C TRP A 493 49.68 -45.44 23.78
N PRO A 494 50.77 -46.16 23.48
CA PRO A 494 51.97 -46.14 24.31
C PRO A 494 52.64 -44.76 24.25
N ALA A 495 52.92 -44.18 25.41
CA ALA A 495 53.54 -42.87 25.55
C ALA A 495 55.08 -43.00 25.62
N SER A 496 55.75 -42.90 24.47
CA SER A 496 57.22 -42.92 24.32
C SER A 496 57.94 -44.15 24.94
N GLU A 497 59.25 -44.26 24.75
CA GLU A 497 60.08 -45.46 25.04
C GLU A 497 60.19 -45.83 26.52
N SER A 498 59.57 -45.07 27.42
CA SER A 498 59.41 -45.45 28.82
C SER A 498 58.36 -46.57 28.93
N GLU A 499 58.83 -47.80 29.15
CA GLU A 499 57.99 -48.97 29.36
C GLU A 499 56.89 -48.69 30.41
N GLY A 500 55.62 -48.82 30.01
CA GLY A 500 54.47 -48.83 30.91
C GLY A 500 53.56 -47.59 30.91
N MET A 501 53.92 -46.49 30.25
CA MET A 501 53.05 -45.30 30.21
C MET A 501 52.09 -45.34 29.01
N TRP A 502 50.79 -45.18 29.27
CA TRP A 502 49.75 -45.13 28.24
C TRP A 502 49.09 -43.74 28.22
N ARG A 503 48.75 -43.25 27.03
CA ARG A 503 47.98 -42.03 26.85
C ARG A 503 46.72 -42.32 26.04
N TRP A 504 45.61 -41.71 26.46
CA TRP A 504 44.38 -41.76 25.69
C TRP A 504 44.34 -40.55 24.75
N GLY A 505 44.17 -40.77 23.46
CA GLY A 505 44.15 -39.69 22.49
C GLY A 505 44.10 -40.15 21.04
N ILE A 506 44.39 -39.23 20.12
CA ILE A 506 44.51 -39.49 18.70
C ILE A 506 45.99 -39.68 18.38
N ASP A 507 46.32 -40.74 17.64
CA ASP A 507 47.66 -40.95 17.07
C ASP A 507 47.57 -41.72 15.75
N ILE A 508 48.74 -41.97 15.17
CA ILE A 508 48.98 -42.85 14.03
C ILE A 508 49.82 -44.07 14.45
N GLY A 509 49.55 -45.22 13.85
CA GLY A 509 50.33 -46.45 14.01
C GLY A 509 49.46 -47.69 14.25
N ASN A 510 50.11 -48.84 14.43
CA ASN A 510 49.42 -50.12 14.64
C ASN A 510 49.23 -50.47 16.13
N ASP A 511 49.82 -49.70 17.06
CA ASP A 511 49.88 -50.01 18.49
C ASP A 511 48.64 -49.55 19.28
N MET A 512 47.57 -49.15 18.59
CA MET A 512 46.36 -48.62 19.22
C MET A 512 45.54 -49.72 19.90
N ILE A 513 45.21 -49.51 21.17
CA ILE A 513 44.24 -50.33 21.89
C ILE A 513 42.91 -49.58 21.99
N LYS A 514 41.85 -50.15 21.41
CA LYS A 514 40.48 -49.63 21.50
C LYS A 514 39.81 -50.12 22.78
N GLN A 515 39.99 -49.38 23.87
CA GLN A 515 39.36 -49.64 25.17
C GLN A 515 38.75 -48.35 25.73
N ASP A 516 37.86 -48.48 26.72
CA ASP A 516 37.28 -47.33 27.45
C ASP A 516 38.42 -46.46 28.02
N TRP A 517 38.28 -45.14 27.90
CA TRP A 517 39.26 -44.17 28.39
C TRP A 517 39.46 -44.23 29.91
N LYS A 518 38.55 -44.90 30.64
CA LYS A 518 38.69 -45.10 32.08
C LYS A 518 39.63 -46.24 32.47
N HIS A 519 39.93 -47.15 31.56
CA HIS A 519 40.71 -48.36 31.85
C HIS A 519 41.94 -48.39 30.96
N SER A 520 43.09 -48.05 31.55
CA SER A 520 44.37 -48.12 30.86
C SER A 520 44.76 -49.59 30.64
N PRO A 521 45.37 -49.96 29.50
CA PRO A 521 45.83 -51.33 29.25
C PRO A 521 46.80 -51.87 30.32
N ALA A 522 47.50 -50.99 31.05
CA ALA A 522 48.43 -51.37 32.12
C ALA A 522 47.76 -51.96 33.37
N GLU A 523 46.47 -51.66 33.63
CA GLU A 523 45.79 -52.14 34.84
C GLU A 523 45.37 -53.62 34.73
N VAL A 524 45.12 -54.12 33.52
CA VAL A 524 44.61 -55.48 33.29
C VAL A 524 45.66 -56.56 33.58
N GLY A 525 46.95 -56.24 33.45
CA GLY A 525 48.04 -57.20 33.69
C GLY A 525 48.36 -57.48 35.17
N VAL A 526 47.87 -56.67 36.10
CA VAL A 526 48.16 -56.84 37.54
C VAL A 526 47.07 -57.68 38.23
N GLU A 527 45.83 -57.63 37.78
CA GLU A 527 44.74 -58.43 38.38
C GLU A 527 44.71 -59.89 37.90
N GLU A 528 45.05 -60.17 36.63
CA GLU A 528 45.10 -61.56 36.11
C GLU A 528 46.22 -62.41 36.74
N ALA A 529 47.29 -61.79 37.25
CA ALA A 529 48.37 -62.49 37.97
C ALA A 529 48.02 -62.82 39.43
N VAL A 530 47.07 -62.10 40.04
CA VAL A 530 46.60 -62.35 41.42
C VAL A 530 45.47 -63.38 41.44
N GLN A 531 44.71 -63.53 40.35
CA GLN A 531 43.64 -64.53 40.29
C GLN A 531 44.13 -65.97 40.01
N SER A 532 45.24 -66.17 39.30
CA SER A 532 45.78 -67.54 39.05
C SER A 532 46.48 -68.17 40.26
N THR A 533 46.72 -67.42 41.35
CA THR A 533 47.26 -67.95 42.61
C THR A 533 46.20 -68.20 43.69
N SER A 534 44.91 -67.97 43.40
CA SER A 534 43.81 -68.12 44.38
C SER A 534 42.81 -69.24 44.10
N GLU A 535 42.87 -69.90 42.93
CA GLU A 535 41.98 -71.01 42.57
C GLU A 535 42.41 -72.39 43.12
N GLU A 536 43.56 -72.52 43.78
CA GLU A 536 44.00 -73.77 44.43
C GLU A 536 43.62 -73.87 45.92
N ALA A 537 42.93 -72.87 46.49
CA ALA A 537 42.65 -72.80 47.94
C ALA A 537 41.16 -72.73 48.36
N LEU A 538 40.20 -72.89 47.44
CA LEU A 538 38.78 -72.76 47.77
C LEU A 538 37.90 -73.83 47.12
N ASP A 539 38.36 -75.07 47.17
CA ASP A 539 37.53 -76.27 46.96
C ASP A 539 37.26 -76.96 48.30
N ALA A 540 36.73 -76.21 49.27
CA ALA A 540 36.15 -76.75 50.48
C ALA A 540 35.17 -75.76 51.11
N VAL A 541 34.01 -76.29 51.51
CA VAL A 541 32.93 -75.64 52.28
C VAL A 541 31.89 -74.92 51.42
N LYS A 542 30.94 -75.69 50.85
CA LYS A 542 29.64 -76.08 51.45
C LYS A 542 28.61 -74.95 51.60
N ILE A 543 27.52 -75.17 50.86
CA ILE A 543 26.12 -75.27 51.35
C ILE A 543 25.48 -73.98 51.89
N GLY A 544 24.56 -73.45 51.08
CA GLY A 544 23.13 -73.58 51.37
C GLY A 544 22.39 -72.37 51.91
N ASN A 545 21.32 -72.04 51.18
CA ASN A 545 20.03 -71.49 51.66
C ASN A 545 20.01 -70.08 52.26
N SER A 546 18.94 -69.30 52.22
CA SER A 546 17.68 -69.22 51.45
C SER A 546 16.85 -68.16 52.18
N GLY A 547 16.32 -67.15 51.48
CA GLY A 547 15.25 -66.27 51.96
C GLY A 547 15.55 -65.45 53.23
N GLU A 548 14.79 -64.46 53.67
CA GLU A 548 13.68 -63.64 53.17
C GLU A 548 13.39 -62.66 54.32
N ALA A 549 12.53 -61.65 54.07
CA ALA A 549 11.92 -60.73 55.05
C ALA A 549 12.82 -59.59 55.59
N GLN A 550 12.58 -58.32 55.24
CA GLN A 550 11.44 -57.41 55.52
C GLN A 550 11.59 -56.59 56.81
N THR A 551 11.26 -55.29 56.65
CA THR A 551 10.73 -54.31 57.64
C THR A 551 11.67 -53.84 58.75
N SER A 552 11.65 -52.61 59.27
CA SER A 552 10.98 -51.32 58.98
C SER A 552 11.47 -50.29 60.02
N SER A 553 11.24 -49.00 59.75
CA SER A 553 11.17 -47.85 60.69
C SER A 553 12.51 -47.38 61.29
N LEU A 554 12.80 -46.09 61.55
CA LEU A 554 12.02 -44.92 61.98
C LEU A 554 12.68 -43.64 61.39
N LEU A 555 11.92 -42.68 60.84
CA LEU A 555 11.34 -41.49 61.52
C LEU A 555 12.39 -40.50 62.08
N VAL A 556 12.59 -39.35 61.42
CA VAL A 556 12.53 -38.01 62.01
C VAL A 556 12.18 -37.00 60.90
N THR A 557 11.10 -36.26 61.10
CA THR A 557 10.66 -35.10 60.33
C THR A 557 10.73 -33.85 61.20
N ASP A 558 11.19 -32.74 60.65
CA ASP A 558 10.97 -31.35 61.11
C ASP A 558 11.36 -30.43 59.92
N SER A 559 10.77 -29.29 59.57
CA SER A 559 9.62 -28.51 60.05
C SER A 559 9.32 -27.38 59.04
N ARG A 560 8.04 -26.95 58.97
CA ARG A 560 7.51 -25.58 58.72
C ARG A 560 7.85 -24.80 57.42
N ALA A 561 6.83 -24.47 56.62
CA ALA A 561 6.01 -23.22 56.60
C ALA A 561 6.68 -22.10 55.76
N THR A 562 6.02 -21.40 54.82
CA THR A 562 5.07 -20.26 55.01
C THR A 562 4.72 -19.77 53.57
N ARG A 563 3.46 -19.77 53.11
CA ARG A 563 2.47 -18.65 53.05
C ARG A 563 2.69 -17.54 51.99
N ARG A 564 1.66 -17.39 51.13
CA ARG A 564 0.99 -16.18 50.57
C ARG A 564 1.69 -15.24 49.55
N GLN A 565 0.94 -15.06 48.45
CA GLN A 565 0.49 -13.82 47.75
C GLN A 565 1.53 -12.74 47.42
N VAL A 566 1.66 -12.40 46.13
CA VAL A 566 0.90 -11.33 45.42
C VAL A 566 0.61 -11.81 44.01
#